data_AF-A0A4Q3WJM9-F1
#
_entry.id   AF-A0A4Q3WJM9-F1
#
_cell.length_a   1.000
_cell.length_b   1.000
_cell.length_c   1.000
_cell.angle_alpha   90.00
_cell.angle_beta   90.00
_cell.angle_gamma   90.00
#
_symmetry.space_group_name_H-M   'P 1'
#
loop_
_entity.id
_entity.type
_entity.pdbx_description
1 polymer ?
#
loop_
_entity_poly.entity_id
_entity_poly.type
_entity_poly.pdbx_seq_one_letter_code
_entity_poly.pdbx_strand_id
1 'polypeptide(L)'
;MDITHHSIATAPESNGIPHIAAITGSNETTAPAISFSVDSQTTPMGHRSHTVITKEQGFAYALYEQALEIDIEPDFVQSKGLWSIGFICDDHERDMVLTVASASASASGVTA
;
A
#
# COMPACT_ATOMS: atom_id res chain seq x y z
N MET A 1 8.45 -19.67 -51.68
CA MET A 1 8.12 -18.36 -52.30
C MET A 1 6.79 -17.93 -51.73
N ASP A 2 6.80 -16.72 -51.18
CA ASP A 2 5.73 -15.96 -50.51
C ASP A 2 4.53 -15.67 -51.44
N ILE A 3 3.31 -15.50 -50.86
CA ILE A 3 2.20 -14.56 -51.24
C ILE A 3 0.84 -15.04 -50.68
N THR A 4 -0.20 -14.27 -50.31
CA THR A 4 -0.49 -12.91 -49.80
C THR A 4 -2.04 -12.87 -49.57
N HIS A 5 -2.55 -11.98 -48.69
CA HIS A 5 -3.94 -11.42 -48.64
C HIS A 5 -5.10 -12.37 -48.24
N HIS A 6 -6.23 -12.00 -47.63
CA HIS A 6 -6.82 -10.78 -47.04
C HIS A 6 -8.15 -11.24 -46.37
N SER A 7 -8.46 -10.68 -45.18
CA SER A 7 -9.78 -10.17 -44.65
C SER A 7 -11.06 -11.04 -44.78
N ILE A 8 -12.11 -10.98 -43.94
CA ILE A 8 -12.86 -9.80 -43.46
C ILE A 8 -13.82 -10.17 -42.29
N ALA A 9 -13.77 -9.33 -41.24
CA ALA A 9 -14.83 -8.72 -40.42
C ALA A 9 -16.16 -9.43 -40.07
N THR A 10 -16.58 -9.26 -38.80
CA THR A 10 -17.91 -8.72 -38.46
C THR A 10 -17.82 -7.93 -37.14
N ALA A 11 -17.91 -6.60 -37.23
CA ALA A 11 -18.49 -5.72 -36.20
C ALA A 11 -19.96 -5.46 -36.59
N PRO A 12 -20.82 -5.01 -35.65
CA PRO A 12 -21.16 -3.58 -35.71
C PRO A 12 -21.35 -2.89 -34.35
N GLU A 13 -21.40 -1.56 -34.45
CA GLU A 13 -21.19 -0.47 -33.50
C GLU A 13 -22.41 -0.04 -32.69
N SER A 14 -22.18 0.67 -31.56
CA SER A 14 -22.89 1.88 -31.10
C SER A 14 -22.76 2.06 -29.58
N ASN A 15 -22.72 3.24 -28.95
CA ASN A 15 -22.70 4.65 -29.33
C ASN A 15 -22.73 5.40 -27.97
N GLY A 16 -21.88 6.41 -27.72
CA GLY A 16 -22.05 7.21 -26.49
C GLY A 16 -20.90 8.13 -26.04
N ILE A 17 -20.81 9.31 -26.67
CA ILE A 17 -20.42 10.62 -26.09
C ILE A 17 -18.91 10.95 -25.93
N PRO A 18 -18.41 12.09 -26.48
CA PRO A 18 -17.11 12.67 -26.18
C PRO A 18 -17.15 13.71 -25.03
N HIS A 19 -16.01 13.93 -24.36
CA HIS A 19 -15.76 14.89 -23.25
C HIS A 19 -16.30 14.38 -21.89
N ILE A 20 -15.63 14.49 -20.73
CA ILE A 20 -15.30 15.73 -20.00
C ILE A 20 -14.16 15.50 -18.96
N ALA A 21 -13.37 16.56 -18.78
CA ALA A 21 -12.53 16.94 -17.64
C ALA A 21 -11.22 16.18 -17.42
N ALA A 22 -10.14 16.95 -17.50
CA ALA A 22 -8.99 16.78 -16.63
C ALA A 22 -9.49 16.39 -15.23
N ILE A 23 -9.15 15.19 -14.77
CA ILE A 23 -8.96 15.02 -13.34
C ILE A 23 -7.64 15.69 -12.98
N THR A 24 -7.63 17.02 -13.04
CA THR A 24 -7.12 17.78 -11.90
C THR A 24 -8.08 17.44 -10.75
N GLY A 25 -7.93 16.23 -10.22
CA GLY A 25 -8.34 15.93 -8.88
C GLY A 25 -7.34 16.67 -8.00
N SER A 26 -7.56 17.96 -7.82
CA SER A 26 -7.29 18.62 -6.56
C SER A 26 -8.21 17.99 -5.51
N ASN A 27 -7.98 16.72 -5.25
CA ASN A 27 -8.34 16.07 -4.02
C ASN A 27 -7.15 15.19 -3.65
N GLU A 28 -5.97 15.82 -3.66
CA GLU A 28 -5.07 15.69 -2.53
C GLU A 28 -5.90 16.06 -1.27
N THR A 29 -6.81 15.18 -0.84
CA THR A 29 -6.84 14.87 0.57
C THR A 29 -5.46 14.28 0.78
N THR A 30 -4.47 15.16 0.96
CA THR A 30 -3.18 14.81 1.49
C THR A 30 -3.53 14.29 2.87
N ALA A 31 -3.92 13.00 2.95
CA ALA A 31 -3.88 12.27 4.19
C ALA A 31 -2.51 12.62 4.75
N PRO A 32 -2.43 13.20 5.96
CA PRO A 32 -1.18 13.72 6.48
C PRO A 32 -0.13 12.65 6.24
N ALA A 33 0.87 12.95 5.41
CA ALA A 33 1.78 11.91 4.92
C ALA A 33 2.54 11.37 6.13
N ILE A 34 2.09 10.21 6.63
CA ILE A 34 2.67 9.58 7.81
C ILE A 34 4.12 9.29 7.46
N SER A 35 5.02 9.88 8.22
CA SER A 35 6.45 9.70 8.00
C SER A 35 6.89 8.38 8.62
N PHE A 36 7.23 7.42 7.78
CA PHE A 36 7.80 6.14 8.18
C PHE A 36 8.92 5.72 7.22
N SER A 37 9.81 4.86 7.72
CA SER A 37 10.84 4.19 6.94
C SER A 37 10.56 2.70 6.96
N VAL A 38 10.75 2.01 5.83
CA VAL A 38 10.64 0.55 5.76
C VAL A 38 11.97 -0.04 5.33
N ASP A 39 12.48 -0.98 6.10
CA ASP A 39 13.60 -1.84 5.74
C ASP A 39 13.05 -3.23 5.43
N SER A 40 13.50 -3.84 4.34
CA SER A 40 13.01 -5.14 3.89
C SER A 40 14.21 -6.05 3.64
N GLN A 41 14.24 -7.19 4.35
CA GLN A 41 15.35 -8.13 4.30
C GLN A 41 14.83 -9.53 4.04
N THR A 42 15.52 -10.26 3.16
CA THR A 42 15.25 -11.69 3.00
C THR A 42 15.99 -12.45 4.09
N THR A 43 15.25 -13.18 4.92
CA THR A 43 15.83 -14.03 5.97
C THR A 43 16.59 -15.19 5.34
N PRO A 44 17.56 -15.80 6.04
CA PRO A 44 18.30 -16.97 5.53
C PRO A 44 17.41 -18.20 5.28
N MET A 45 16.18 -18.21 5.80
CA MET A 45 15.17 -19.25 5.52
C MET A 45 14.35 -18.96 4.24
N GLY A 46 14.65 -17.86 3.54
CA GLY A 46 14.00 -17.47 2.29
C GLY A 46 12.71 -16.66 2.46
N HIS A 47 12.35 -16.29 3.69
CA HIS A 47 11.16 -15.48 3.96
C HIS A 47 11.50 -13.98 3.87
N ARG A 48 10.51 -13.13 3.62
CA ARG A 48 10.67 -11.68 3.61
C ARG A 48 10.31 -11.13 5.00
N SER A 49 11.26 -10.43 5.62
CA SER A 49 11.06 -9.71 6.87
C SER A 49 11.07 -8.22 6.58
N HIS A 50 10.08 -7.51 7.12
CA HIS A 50 9.90 -6.09 6.96
C HIS A 50 9.97 -5.44 8.34
N THR A 51 10.81 -4.41 8.48
CA THR A 51 10.89 -3.58 9.68
C THR A 51 10.47 -2.17 9.34
N VAL A 52 9.40 -1.70 9.95
CA VAL A 52 8.86 -0.36 9.73
C VAL A 52 9.16 0.50 10.95
N ILE A 53 9.81 1.63 10.72
CA ILE A 53 10.17 2.60 11.75
C ILE A 53 9.35 3.87 11.56
N THR A 54 8.65 4.30 12.59
CA THR A 54 7.83 5.52 12.56
C THR A 54 7.96 6.34 13.84
N LYS A 55 7.65 7.64 13.75
CA LYS A 55 7.44 8.51 14.92
C LYS A 55 5.98 8.58 15.33
N GLU A 56 5.08 8.19 14.44
CA GLU A 56 3.63 8.33 14.63
C GLU A 56 3.10 7.15 15.42
N GLN A 57 2.73 7.42 16.68
CA GLN A 57 2.22 6.40 17.59
C GLN A 57 0.95 5.73 17.05
N GLY A 58 0.01 6.50 16.51
CA GLY A 58 -1.24 5.94 15.95
C GLY A 58 -0.99 5.00 14.79
N PHE A 59 0.00 5.32 13.94
CA PHE A 59 0.42 4.44 12.84
C PHE A 59 1.12 3.18 13.35
N ALA A 60 1.99 3.31 14.36
CA ALA A 60 2.67 2.16 14.95
C ALA A 60 1.68 1.11 15.50
N TYR A 61 0.67 1.53 16.24
CA TYR A 61 -0.35 0.62 16.77
C TYR A 61 -1.21 0.01 15.67
N ALA A 62 -1.72 0.83 14.74
CA ALA A 62 -2.52 0.33 13.63
C ALA A 62 -1.72 -0.67 12.77
N LEU A 63 -0.43 -0.40 12.55
CA LEU A 63 0.45 -1.30 11.81
C LEU A 63 0.67 -2.61 12.54
N TYR A 64 0.89 -2.57 13.85
CA TYR A 64 1.05 -3.78 14.66
C TYR A 64 -0.21 -4.64 14.65
N GLU A 65 -1.40 -4.04 14.79
CA GLU A 65 -2.67 -4.75 14.69
C GLU A 65 -2.86 -5.41 13.32
N GLN A 66 -2.54 -4.70 12.24
CA GLN A 66 -2.60 -5.26 10.88
C GLN A 66 -1.53 -6.35 10.65
N ALA A 67 -0.33 -6.20 11.23
CA ALA A 67 0.72 -7.20 11.16
C ALA A 67 0.34 -8.50 11.89
N LEU A 68 -0.40 -8.43 13.00
CA LEU A 68 -0.91 -9.61 13.71
C LEU A 68 -1.92 -10.43 12.90
N GLU A 69 -2.53 -9.86 11.86
CA GLU A 69 -3.45 -10.60 10.97
C GLU A 69 -2.70 -11.48 9.94
N ILE A 70 -1.44 -11.15 9.65
CA ILE A 70 -0.62 -11.80 8.62
C ILE A 70 0.57 -12.59 9.19
N ASP A 71 1.14 -12.13 10.31
CA ASP A 71 2.29 -12.71 10.98
C ASP A 71 1.91 -13.15 12.40
N ILE A 72 2.42 -14.32 12.81
CA ILE A 72 2.04 -14.93 14.09
C ILE A 72 2.77 -14.25 15.27
N GLU A 73 3.96 -13.71 15.02
CA GLU A 73 4.80 -13.08 16.04
C GLU A 73 5.48 -11.80 15.51
N PRO A 74 4.71 -10.73 15.23
CA PRO A 74 5.29 -9.45 14.89
C PRO A 74 6.04 -8.87 16.10
N ASP A 75 7.23 -8.34 15.84
CA ASP A 75 8.05 -7.60 16.79
C ASP A 75 7.56 -6.16 16.92
N PHE A 76 7.48 -5.65 18.15
CA PHE A 76 7.06 -4.29 18.42
C PHE A 76 7.96 -3.67 19.48
N VAL A 77 8.81 -2.73 19.05
CA VAL A 77 9.83 -2.11 19.90
C VAL A 77 9.68 -0.60 19.88
N GLN A 78 9.56 -0.01 21.07
CA GLN A 78 9.66 1.43 21.25
C GLN A 78 11.08 1.80 21.70
N SER A 79 11.77 2.66 20.94
CA SER A 79 13.12 3.11 21.28
C SER A 79 13.32 4.59 20.96
N LYS A 80 13.73 5.37 21.97
CA LYS A 80 14.06 6.80 21.83
C LYS A 80 12.98 7.65 21.12
N GLY A 81 11.70 7.36 21.35
CA GLY A 81 10.58 8.06 20.72
C GLY A 81 10.31 7.65 19.27
N LEU A 82 10.92 6.56 18.80
CA LEU A 82 10.58 5.87 17.57
C LEU A 82 9.93 4.53 17.90
N TRP A 83 9.00 4.13 17.05
CA TRP A 83 8.36 2.82 17.07
C TRP A 83 8.90 2.00 15.91
N SER A 84 9.30 0.76 16.18
CA SER A 84 9.80 -0.19 15.20
C SER A 84 8.90 -1.42 15.24
N ILE A 85 8.36 -1.79 14.09
CA ILE A 85 7.44 -2.89 13.93
C ILE A 85 8.05 -3.86 12.91
N GLY A 86 8.46 -5.03 13.37
CA GLY A 86 9.04 -6.09 12.54
C GLY A 86 7.99 -7.17 12.27
N PHE A 87 7.81 -7.60 11.03
CA PHE A 87 6.90 -8.69 10.70
C PHE A 87 7.38 -9.44 9.46
N ILE A 88 6.98 -10.70 9.34
CA ILE A 88 7.34 -11.57 8.22
C ILE A 88 6.12 -11.74 7.32
N CYS A 89 6.21 -11.27 6.07
CA CYS A 89 5.15 -11.41 5.08
C CYS A 89 5.68 -11.17 3.66
N ASP A 90 4.89 -11.42 2.63
CA ASP A 90 5.28 -11.08 1.26
C ASP A 90 5.19 -9.57 0.97
N ASP A 91 5.90 -9.12 -0.07
CA ASP A 91 5.95 -7.72 -0.49
C ASP A 91 4.54 -7.12 -0.79
N HIS A 92 3.60 -7.96 -1.25
CA HIS A 92 2.22 -7.57 -1.51
C HIS A 92 1.42 -7.33 -0.22
N GLU A 93 1.54 -8.25 0.75
CA GLU A 93 0.86 -8.14 2.04
C GLU A 93 1.38 -6.94 2.83
N ARG A 94 2.70 -6.71 2.78
CA ARG A 94 3.32 -5.51 3.36
C ARG A 94 2.68 -4.23 2.84
N ASP A 95 2.49 -4.11 1.52
CA ASP A 95 1.90 -2.91 0.91
C ASP A 95 0.45 -2.68 1.35
N MET A 96 -0.33 -3.76 1.45
CA MET A 96 -1.70 -3.72 1.97
C MET A 96 -1.72 -3.27 3.42
N VAL A 97 -0.91 -3.88 4.28
CA VAL A 97 -0.83 -3.57 5.71
C VAL A 97 -0.38 -2.13 5.95
N LEU A 98 0.62 -1.64 5.21
CA LEU A 98 1.04 -0.24 5.27
C LEU A 98 -0.06 0.73 4.82
N THR A 99 -0.81 0.39 3.76
CA THR A 99 -1.92 1.20 3.24
C THR A 99 -3.07 1.27 4.25
N VAL A 100 -3.47 0.15 4.82
CA VAL A 100 -4.58 0.10 5.81
C VAL A 100 -4.16 0.79 7.11
N ALA A 101 -2.96 0.52 7.62
CA ALA A 101 -2.45 1.17 8.82
C ALA A 101 -2.33 2.69 8.66
N SER A 102 -1.87 3.16 7.49
CA SER A 102 -1.75 4.60 7.22
C SER A 102 -3.10 5.28 7.09
N ALA A 103 -4.09 4.62 6.48
CA ALA A 103 -5.47 5.10 6.45
C ALA A 103 -6.09 5.16 7.86
N SER A 104 -5.88 4.13 8.68
CA SER A 104 -6.40 4.04 10.06
C SER A 104 -5.80 5.13 10.97
N ALA A 105 -4.50 5.36 10.87
CA ALA A 105 -3.82 6.41 11.62
C ALA A 105 -4.22 7.83 11.16
N SER A 106 -4.47 8.01 9.86
CA SER A 106 -4.97 9.29 9.32
C SER A 106 -6.40 9.60 9.80
N ALA A 107 -7.22 8.57 10.05
CA ALA A 107 -8.57 8.73 10.58
C ALA A 107 -8.62 9.10 12.07
N SER A 108 -7.59 8.75 12.85
CA SER A 108 -7.50 9.10 14.28
C SER A 108 -7.08 10.57 14.54
N GLY A 109 -6.66 11.30 13.51
CA GLY A 109 -6.24 12.71 13.61
C GLY A 109 -7.36 13.75 13.46
N VAL A 110 -8.62 13.32 13.27
CA VAL A 110 -9.78 14.22 13.14
C VAL A 110 -10.55 14.34 14.45
N THR A 111 -9.90 14.86 15.50
CA THR A 111 -10.63 15.38 16.67
C THR A 111 -10.32 16.86 16.80
N ALA A 112 -11.37 17.66 16.59
CA ALA A 112 -11.43 19.12 16.57
C ALA A 112 -10.95 19.82 17.86
#